data_AF-A0A497GQI2-F1
#
_entry.id   AF-A0A497GQI2-F1
#
_cell.length_a   1.000
_cell.length_b   1.000
_cell.length_c   1.000
_cell.angle_alpha   90.00
_cell.angle_beta   90.00
_cell.angle_gamma   90.00
#
_symmetry.space_group_name_H-M   'P 1'
#
loop_
_entity.id
_entity.type
_entity.pdbx_description
1 polymer ?
#
loop_
_entity_poly.entity_id
_entity_poly.type
_entity_poly.pdbx_seq_one_letter_code
_entity_poly.pdbx_strand_id
1 'polypeptide(L)'
;MSLNFRDVIYRLIKDIAIKLRDEGSKLNDSIAKEFISLAEDLGARTAVEKYWLAAVIGGTWAIGGMDRKDRIRYIKQVYQLTKDPTRRRDPMLVRDVVYMKGYRGSRKINMERMLTFHAKVLENYDAQDIINNPPYYQRLIIDEAERTPNVRHWTAVVPFKILAVSGVLLSKFINELEPPLGVNVVKGIKFLTGFQVDASRKIDRKFMLDLHRHLANLADTDIFTINSGLWKLGEQLSER
;
A
#
# COMPACT_ATOMS: atom_id res chain seq x y z
N MET A 1 -26.58 34.79 -14.39
CA MET A 1 -25.30 34.24 -14.89
C MET A 1 -25.42 32.72 -14.91
N SER A 2 -25.55 32.11 -16.09
CA SER A 2 -25.53 30.65 -16.19
C SER A 2 -24.12 30.16 -15.88
N LEU A 3 -24.01 29.16 -15.00
CA LEU A 3 -22.75 28.48 -14.79
C LEU A 3 -22.35 27.78 -16.08
N ASN A 4 -21.14 28.05 -16.58
CA ASN A 4 -20.59 27.29 -17.69
C ASN A 4 -20.57 25.81 -17.28
N PHE A 5 -21.08 24.93 -18.14
CA PHE A 5 -21.12 23.49 -17.90
C PHE A 5 -19.76 22.92 -17.48
N ARG A 6 -18.67 23.48 -18.02
CA ARG A 6 -17.30 23.16 -17.63
C ARG A 6 -17.02 23.44 -16.15
N ASP A 7 -17.49 24.57 -15.63
CA ASP A 7 -17.28 24.95 -14.22
C ASP A 7 -18.08 24.05 -13.29
N VAL A 8 -19.26 23.61 -13.72
CA VAL A 8 -20.08 22.63 -12.99
C VAL A 8 -19.36 21.29 -12.89
N ILE A 9 -18.84 20.77 -14.00
CA ILE A 9 -18.06 19.53 -14.02
C ILE A 9 -16.82 19.66 -13.14
N TYR A 10 -16.07 20.76 -13.27
CA TYR A 10 -14.86 20.99 -12.48
C TYR A 10 -15.15 20.99 -10.98
N ARG A 11 -16.20 21.68 -10.54
CA ARG A 11 -16.63 21.66 -9.13
C ARG A 11 -17.01 20.25 -8.68
N LEU A 12 -17.78 19.52 -9.47
CA LEU A 12 -18.18 18.17 -9.14
C LEU A 12 -16.96 17.25 -8.93
N ILE A 13 -15.98 17.30 -9.83
CA ILE A 13 -14.75 16.49 -9.70
C ILE A 13 -13.94 16.94 -8.48
N LYS A 14 -13.86 18.25 -8.22
CA LYS A 14 -13.18 18.78 -7.03
C LYS A 14 -13.85 18.32 -5.73
N ASP A 15 -15.18 18.36 -5.66
CA ASP A 15 -15.94 17.92 -4.49
C ASP A 15 -15.76 16.40 -4.25
N ILE A 16 -15.71 15.61 -5.33
CA ILE A 16 -15.38 14.17 -5.26
C ILE A 16 -13.96 14.00 -4.71
N ALA A 17 -12.98 14.74 -5.23
CA ALA A 17 -11.59 14.66 -4.78
C ALA A 17 -11.45 14.99 -3.29
N ILE A 18 -12.16 16.03 -2.81
CA ILE A 18 -12.20 16.41 -1.38
C ILE A 18 -12.80 15.28 -0.53
N LYS A 19 -13.90 14.67 -0.96
CA LYS A 19 -14.49 13.52 -0.24
C LYS A 19 -13.53 12.33 -0.16
N LEU A 20 -12.84 12.03 -1.27
CA LEU A 20 -11.82 10.97 -1.29
C LEU A 20 -10.67 11.29 -0.34
N ARG A 21 -10.23 12.56 -0.28
CA ARG A 21 -9.21 13.00 0.67
C ARG A 21 -9.65 12.78 2.11
N ASP A 22 -10.87 13.20 2.46
CA ASP A 22 -11.34 13.14 3.85
C ASP A 22 -11.48 11.68 4.33
N GLU A 23 -12.02 10.78 3.49
CA GLU A 23 -12.07 9.35 3.79
C GLU A 23 -10.69 8.70 3.78
N GLY A 24 -9.83 9.09 2.84
CA GLY A 24 -8.47 8.61 2.73
C GLY A 24 -7.61 8.97 3.93
N SER A 25 -7.76 10.18 4.45
CA SER A 25 -7.03 10.70 5.62
C SER A 25 -7.36 9.90 6.87
N LYS A 26 -8.66 9.61 7.12
CA LYS A 26 -9.08 8.77 8.25
C LYS A 26 -8.43 7.38 8.20
N LEU A 27 -8.36 6.78 7.02
CA LEU A 27 -7.71 5.49 6.85
C LEU A 27 -6.19 5.62 7.09
N ASN A 28 -5.53 6.62 6.49
CA ASN A 28 -4.10 6.88 6.68
C ASN A 28 -3.73 7.11 8.15
N ASP A 29 -4.53 7.87 8.89
CA ASP A 29 -4.33 8.09 10.33
C ASP A 29 -4.38 6.79 11.12
N SER A 30 -5.32 5.89 10.78
CA SER A 30 -5.41 4.57 11.42
C SER A 30 -4.18 3.72 11.12
N ILE A 31 -3.64 3.82 9.91
CA ILE A 31 -2.45 3.08 9.47
C ILE A 31 -1.21 3.60 10.20
N ALA A 32 -1.05 4.92 10.23
CA ALA A 32 0.06 5.58 10.92
C ALA A 32 0.08 5.23 12.41
N LYS A 33 -1.06 5.33 13.09
CA LYS A 33 -1.20 4.95 14.51
C LYS A 33 -0.87 3.49 14.76
N GLU A 34 -1.33 2.58 13.89
CA GLU A 34 -1.01 1.15 13.99
C GLU A 34 0.48 0.89 13.78
N PHE A 35 1.10 1.52 12.79
CA PHE A 35 2.53 1.38 12.53
C PHE A 35 3.36 1.90 13.70
N ILE A 36 3.08 3.12 14.20
CA ILE A 36 3.82 3.74 15.30
C ILE A 36 3.73 2.86 16.55
N SER A 37 2.52 2.45 16.94
CA SER A 37 2.31 1.57 18.10
C SER A 37 3.03 0.24 17.95
N LEU A 38 2.97 -0.40 16.78
CA LEU A 38 3.66 -1.67 16.54
C LEU A 38 5.19 -1.50 16.49
N ALA A 39 5.69 -0.40 15.94
CA ALA A 39 7.11 -0.13 15.87
C ALA A 39 7.70 0.07 17.27
N GLU A 40 6.99 0.79 18.14
CA GLU A 40 7.35 0.94 19.56
C GLU A 40 7.31 -0.41 20.29
N ASP A 41 6.17 -1.11 20.23
CA ASP A 41 5.96 -2.40 20.92
C ASP A 41 6.98 -3.47 20.50
N LEU A 42 7.35 -3.50 19.22
CA LEU A 42 8.23 -4.54 18.65
C LEU A 42 9.70 -4.12 18.62
N GLY A 43 10.01 -2.88 19.03
CA GLY A 43 11.36 -2.32 19.00
C GLY A 43 11.91 -2.08 17.59
N ALA A 44 11.07 -1.81 16.60
CA ALA A 44 11.48 -1.58 15.22
C ALA A 44 12.05 -0.15 15.04
N ARG A 45 13.37 0.01 15.19
CA ARG A 45 14.03 1.34 15.25
C ARG A 45 14.82 1.67 14.00
N THR A 46 15.49 0.68 13.42
CA THR A 46 16.35 0.83 12.24
C THR A 46 15.54 0.91 10.94
N ALA A 47 16.17 1.38 9.87
CA ALA A 47 15.57 1.42 8.53
C ALA A 47 15.08 0.04 8.06
N VAL A 48 15.89 -1.00 8.26
CA VAL A 48 15.55 -2.39 7.92
C VAL A 48 14.34 -2.87 8.70
N GLU A 49 14.30 -2.63 10.01
CA GLU A 49 13.20 -3.05 10.87
C GLU A 49 11.89 -2.34 10.51
N LYS A 50 11.94 -1.02 10.28
CA LYS A 50 10.78 -0.23 9.85
C LYS A 50 10.26 -0.67 8.48
N TYR A 51 11.17 -0.91 7.53
CA TYR A 51 10.82 -1.41 6.20
C TYR A 51 10.16 -2.79 6.30
N TRP A 52 10.76 -3.71 7.07
CA TRP A 52 10.21 -5.05 7.23
C TRP A 52 8.85 -5.05 7.94
N LEU A 53 8.69 -4.22 8.98
CA LEU A 53 7.40 -4.04 9.64
C LEU A 53 6.34 -3.51 8.66
N ALA A 54 6.70 -2.54 7.82
CA ALA A 54 5.81 -2.03 6.78
C ALA A 54 5.39 -3.12 5.78
N ALA A 55 6.32 -4.02 5.40
CA ALA A 55 6.01 -5.16 4.55
C ALA A 55 5.06 -6.17 5.24
N VAL A 56 5.27 -6.47 6.52
CA VAL A 56 4.37 -7.35 7.29
C VAL A 56 2.97 -6.75 7.41
N ILE A 57 2.87 -5.47 7.79
CA ILE A 57 1.58 -4.77 7.89
C ILE A 57 0.86 -4.76 6.53
N GLY A 58 1.54 -4.34 5.47
CA GLY A 58 0.97 -4.33 4.11
C GLY A 58 0.52 -5.72 3.64
N GLY A 59 1.29 -6.76 3.97
CA GLY A 59 0.95 -8.16 3.67
C GLY A 59 -0.37 -8.61 4.30
N THR A 60 -0.68 -8.16 5.53
CA THR A 60 -1.94 -8.55 6.18
C THR A 60 -3.18 -8.00 5.49
N TRP A 61 -3.08 -6.85 4.81
CA TRP A 61 -4.21 -6.29 4.05
C TRP A 61 -4.48 -7.11 2.79
N ALA A 62 -3.48 -7.84 2.29
CA ALA A 62 -3.64 -8.75 1.17
C ALA A 62 -4.38 -10.04 1.55
N ILE A 63 -4.32 -10.45 2.82
CA ILE A 63 -4.95 -11.68 3.32
C ILE A 63 -6.47 -11.52 3.39
N GLY A 64 -6.95 -10.41 3.98
CA GLY A 64 -8.36 -10.18 4.28
C GLY A 64 -8.96 -11.18 5.30
N GLY A 65 -10.16 -10.89 5.81
CA GLY A 65 -10.93 -11.83 6.66
C GLY A 65 -10.36 -12.08 8.07
N MET A 66 -9.53 -11.17 8.57
CA MET A 66 -9.12 -11.11 9.98
C MET A 66 -9.75 -9.88 10.63
N ASP A 67 -10.31 -10.02 11.82
CA ASP A 67 -10.65 -8.85 12.61
C ASP A 67 -9.39 -8.11 13.08
N ARG A 68 -9.57 -6.88 13.56
CA ARG A 68 -8.45 -6.01 13.93
C ARG A 68 -7.56 -6.59 15.05
N LYS A 69 -8.15 -7.24 16.06
CA LYS A 69 -7.37 -7.78 17.20
C LYS A 69 -6.53 -8.96 16.76
N ASP A 70 -7.12 -9.87 16.00
CA ASP A 70 -6.42 -11.03 15.44
C ASP A 70 -5.34 -10.60 14.45
N ARG A 71 -5.60 -9.60 13.61
CA ARG A 71 -4.61 -9.02 12.70
C ARG A 71 -3.39 -8.47 13.44
N ILE A 72 -3.59 -7.69 14.50
CA ILE A 72 -2.49 -7.12 15.28
C ILE A 72 -1.64 -8.23 15.92
N ARG A 73 -2.28 -9.24 16.53
CA ARG A 73 -1.55 -10.39 17.11
C ARG A 73 -0.75 -11.13 16.04
N TYR A 74 -1.36 -11.35 14.89
CA TYR A 74 -0.73 -11.99 13.75
C TYR A 74 0.49 -11.19 13.24
N ILE A 75 0.36 -9.87 13.06
CA ILE A 75 1.50 -8.99 12.68
C ILE A 75 2.65 -9.14 13.66
N LYS A 76 2.37 -9.05 14.98
CA LYS A 76 3.40 -9.17 16.02
C LYS A 76 4.14 -10.51 15.91
N GLN A 77 3.42 -11.62 15.73
CA GLN A 77 4.05 -12.95 15.62
C GLN A 77 4.84 -13.11 14.34
N VAL A 78 4.28 -12.75 13.18
CA VAL A 78 5.00 -12.83 11.91
C VAL A 78 6.27 -11.99 11.96
N TYR A 79 6.17 -10.74 12.42
CA TYR A 79 7.32 -9.85 12.53
C TYR A 79 8.38 -10.42 13.46
N GLN A 80 8.04 -10.82 14.69
CA GLN A 80 9.04 -11.34 15.65
C GLN A 80 9.78 -12.58 15.12
N LEU A 81 9.09 -13.44 14.36
CA LEU A 81 9.68 -14.66 13.80
C LEU A 81 10.49 -14.41 12.53
N THR A 82 10.35 -13.25 11.90
CA THR A 82 11.00 -12.92 10.62
C THR A 82 11.86 -11.66 10.67
N LYS A 83 11.91 -10.92 11.78
CA LYS A 83 12.74 -9.70 11.88
C LYS A 83 14.23 -9.99 11.73
N ASP A 84 14.66 -11.20 12.10
CA ASP A 84 16.03 -11.66 11.92
C ASP A 84 16.36 -11.87 10.44
N PRO A 85 17.48 -11.32 9.92
CA PRO A 85 17.86 -11.46 8.51
C PRO A 85 17.99 -12.91 8.06
N THR A 86 18.57 -13.80 8.85
CA THR A 86 18.73 -15.21 8.46
C THR A 86 17.38 -15.89 8.31
N ARG A 87 16.41 -15.55 9.16
CA ARG A 87 15.07 -16.14 9.16
C ARG A 87 14.18 -15.64 8.02
N ARG A 88 14.14 -14.33 7.74
CA ARG A 88 13.33 -13.82 6.61
C ARG A 88 13.84 -14.26 5.24
N ARG A 89 15.12 -14.63 5.15
CA ARG A 89 15.72 -15.13 3.90
C ARG A 89 15.35 -16.58 3.60
N ASP A 90 14.88 -17.33 4.59
CA ASP A 90 14.39 -18.69 4.40
C ASP A 90 12.92 -18.67 3.93
N PRO A 91 12.64 -19.01 2.65
CA PRO A 91 11.28 -18.97 2.12
C PRO A 91 10.37 -20.04 2.76
N MET A 92 10.92 -21.16 3.22
CA MET A 92 10.15 -22.19 3.93
C MET A 92 9.73 -21.68 5.30
N LEU A 93 10.65 -21.03 6.02
CA LEU A 93 10.31 -20.39 7.30
C LEU A 93 9.25 -19.30 7.13
N VAL A 94 9.41 -18.41 6.13
CA VAL A 94 8.42 -17.37 5.85
C VAL A 94 7.05 -17.98 5.56
N ARG A 95 7.00 -19.05 4.76
CA ARG A 95 5.76 -19.79 4.50
C ARG A 95 5.18 -20.37 5.78
N ASP A 96 5.96 -21.08 6.59
CA ASP A 96 5.47 -21.70 7.82
C ASP A 96 4.92 -20.68 8.81
N VAL A 97 5.58 -19.53 8.93
CA VAL A 97 5.14 -18.41 9.77
C VAL A 97 3.83 -17.80 9.26
N VAL A 98 3.69 -17.56 7.95
CA VAL A 98 2.46 -17.03 7.36
C VAL A 98 1.28 -18.02 7.50
N TYR A 99 1.56 -19.31 7.37
CA TYR A 99 0.57 -20.37 7.44
C TYR A 99 0.35 -20.93 8.85
N MET A 100 0.89 -20.26 9.88
CA MET A 100 0.75 -20.66 11.27
C MET A 100 -0.72 -20.93 11.65
N LYS A 101 -0.94 -22.06 12.32
CA LYS A 101 -2.25 -22.49 12.83
C LYS A 101 -2.81 -21.44 13.80
N GLY A 102 -4.14 -21.28 13.79
CA GLY A 102 -4.85 -20.33 14.64
C GLY A 102 -5.22 -19.00 13.99
N TYR A 103 -4.65 -18.67 12.82
CA TYR A 103 -5.01 -17.45 12.08
C TYR A 103 -5.80 -17.77 10.83
N ARG A 104 -7.02 -17.22 10.76
CA ARG A 104 -7.89 -17.27 9.58
C ARG A 104 -7.34 -16.36 8.48
N GLY A 105 -7.67 -16.65 7.22
CA GLY A 105 -7.26 -15.81 6.09
C GLY A 105 -7.35 -16.53 4.77
N SER A 106 -8.02 -15.93 3.78
CA SER A 106 -8.29 -16.58 2.50
C SER A 106 -7.18 -16.39 1.46
N ARG A 107 -6.27 -15.42 1.69
CA ARG A 107 -5.22 -15.04 0.72
C ARG A 107 -3.82 -15.03 1.32
N LYS A 108 -3.53 -15.95 2.24
CA LYS A 108 -2.20 -16.12 2.87
C LYS A 108 -1.06 -16.25 1.84
N ILE A 109 -1.32 -16.89 0.71
CA ILE A 109 -0.35 -17.03 -0.40
C ILE A 109 0.15 -15.69 -0.93
N ASN A 110 -0.68 -14.64 -0.91
CA ASN A 110 -0.26 -13.31 -1.36
C ASN A 110 0.70 -12.67 -0.36
N MET A 111 0.48 -12.87 0.94
CA MET A 111 1.40 -12.40 1.98
C MET A 111 2.71 -13.18 1.95
N GLU A 112 2.68 -14.50 1.80
CA GLU A 112 3.89 -15.32 1.63
C GLU A 112 4.73 -14.78 0.46
N ARG A 113 4.13 -14.65 -0.73
CA ARG A 113 4.81 -14.13 -1.93
C ARG A 113 5.35 -12.73 -1.70
N MET A 114 4.59 -11.86 -1.04
CA MET A 114 5.00 -10.51 -0.72
C MET A 114 6.21 -10.48 0.21
N LEU A 115 6.19 -11.24 1.30
CA LEU A 115 7.28 -11.26 2.28
C LEU A 115 8.54 -11.87 1.67
N THR A 116 8.42 -12.98 0.93
CA THR A 116 9.55 -13.59 0.22
C THR A 116 10.15 -12.63 -0.82
N PHE A 117 9.31 -11.87 -1.53
CA PHE A 117 9.78 -10.83 -2.46
C PHE A 117 10.54 -9.72 -1.72
N HIS A 118 9.97 -9.16 -0.65
CA HIS A 118 10.62 -8.08 0.08
C HIS A 118 11.84 -8.52 0.89
N ALA A 119 11.96 -9.80 1.24
CA ALA A 119 13.19 -10.35 1.80
C ALA A 119 14.35 -10.24 0.81
N LYS A 120 14.12 -10.57 -0.47
CA LYS A 120 15.11 -10.42 -1.56
C LYS A 120 15.43 -8.95 -1.85
N VAL A 121 14.43 -8.07 -1.82
CA VAL A 121 14.64 -6.62 -1.95
C VAL A 121 15.63 -6.12 -0.89
N LEU A 122 15.53 -6.59 0.36
CA LEU A 122 16.46 -6.24 1.45
C LEU A 122 17.81 -6.96 1.37
N GLU A 123 17.99 -7.90 0.45
CA GLU A 123 19.30 -8.45 0.10
C GLU A 123 19.99 -7.62 -0.98
N ASN A 124 19.21 -7.13 -1.95
CA ASN A 124 19.69 -6.39 -3.11
C ASN A 124 19.90 -4.90 -2.83
N TYR A 125 19.12 -4.32 -1.90
CA TYR A 125 19.07 -2.89 -1.65
C TYR A 125 19.11 -2.61 -0.15
N ASP A 126 19.93 -1.63 0.24
CA ASP A 126 19.98 -1.18 1.63
C ASP A 126 18.70 -0.42 2.00
N ALA A 127 18.10 -0.75 3.15
CA ALA A 127 16.84 -0.15 3.57
C ALA A 127 16.94 1.35 3.86
N GLN A 128 18.12 1.82 4.29
CA GLN A 128 18.38 3.23 4.51
C GLN A 128 18.36 3.99 3.18
N ASP A 129 18.92 3.39 2.12
CA ASP A 129 18.88 3.97 0.78
C ASP A 129 17.45 3.99 0.21
N ILE A 130 16.69 2.91 0.41
CA ILE A 130 15.27 2.87 0.03
C ILE A 130 14.49 4.00 0.70
N ILE A 131 14.73 4.26 1.99
CA ILE A 131 14.04 5.32 2.75
C ILE A 131 14.52 6.72 2.35
N ASN A 132 15.81 6.89 2.03
CA ASN A 132 16.40 8.18 1.72
C ASN A 132 16.16 8.62 0.26
N ASN A 133 16.02 7.68 -0.67
CA ASN A 133 15.72 7.94 -2.08
C ASN A 133 14.57 7.06 -2.62
N PRO A 134 13.36 7.18 -2.04
CA PRO A 134 12.28 6.25 -2.35
C PRO A 134 11.83 6.26 -3.82
N PRO A 135 11.82 7.37 -4.58
CA PRO A 135 11.43 7.33 -6.00
C PRO A 135 12.38 6.52 -6.88
N TYR A 136 13.68 6.52 -6.56
CA TYR A 136 14.65 5.70 -7.30
C TYR A 136 14.45 4.21 -6.99
N TYR A 137 14.45 3.84 -5.71
CA TYR A 137 14.35 2.44 -5.31
C TYR A 137 12.97 1.83 -5.59
N GLN A 138 11.89 2.61 -5.47
CA GLN A 138 10.56 2.09 -5.81
C GLN A 138 10.48 1.70 -7.30
N ARG A 139 11.11 2.46 -8.21
CA ARG A 139 11.18 2.09 -9.63
C ARG A 139 11.93 0.77 -9.83
N LEU A 140 13.10 0.61 -9.21
CA LEU A 140 13.86 -0.65 -9.28
C LEU A 140 13.06 -1.84 -8.75
N ILE A 141 12.40 -1.67 -7.61
CA ILE A 141 11.59 -2.73 -6.97
C ILE A 141 10.35 -3.06 -7.81
N ILE A 142 9.71 -2.06 -8.45
CA ILE A 142 8.62 -2.30 -9.40
C ILE A 142 9.13 -3.10 -10.60
N ASP A 143 10.28 -2.74 -11.17
CA ASP A 143 10.88 -3.46 -12.31
C ASP A 143 11.23 -4.92 -11.95
N GLU A 144 11.72 -5.16 -10.73
CA GLU A 144 11.99 -6.50 -10.22
C GLU A 144 10.69 -7.30 -10.04
N ALA A 145 9.63 -6.66 -9.53
CA ALA A 145 8.32 -7.28 -9.42
C ALA A 145 7.72 -7.63 -10.79
N GLU A 146 7.87 -6.78 -11.81
CA GLU A 146 7.39 -7.07 -13.18
C GLU A 146 8.09 -8.29 -13.80
N ARG A 147 9.31 -8.61 -13.37
CA ARG A 147 10.09 -9.78 -13.84
C ARG A 147 9.87 -11.03 -12.99
N THR A 148 9.27 -10.89 -11.81
CA THR A 148 9.12 -11.99 -10.86
C THR A 148 7.75 -12.66 -11.02
N PRO A 149 7.69 -13.96 -11.37
CA PRO A 149 6.42 -14.66 -11.53
C PRO A 149 5.55 -14.55 -10.28
N ASN A 150 4.27 -14.25 -10.48
CA ASN A 150 3.26 -14.16 -9.41
C ASN A 150 3.45 -13.03 -8.39
N VAL A 151 4.39 -12.10 -8.61
CA VAL A 151 4.47 -10.84 -7.86
C VAL A 151 3.73 -9.78 -8.67
N ARG A 152 2.80 -9.07 -8.04
CA ARG A 152 2.01 -8.02 -8.71
C ARG A 152 2.55 -6.65 -8.31
N HIS A 153 2.31 -5.63 -9.13
CA HIS A 153 2.70 -4.24 -8.85
C HIS A 153 2.35 -3.79 -7.42
N TRP A 154 1.12 -4.05 -6.97
CA TRP A 154 0.68 -3.64 -5.63
C TRP A 154 1.56 -4.22 -4.50
N THR A 155 2.13 -5.41 -4.70
CA THR A 155 3.03 -6.07 -3.76
C THR A 155 4.28 -5.24 -3.55
N ALA A 156 4.90 -4.75 -4.63
CA ALA A 156 6.11 -3.94 -4.59
C ALA A 156 5.94 -2.60 -3.87
N VAL A 157 4.76 -1.99 -4.00
CA VAL A 157 4.55 -0.59 -3.57
C VAL A 157 3.83 -0.44 -2.24
N VAL A 158 3.20 -1.50 -1.70
CA VAL A 158 2.47 -1.38 -0.43
C VAL A 158 3.36 -1.01 0.77
N PRO A 159 4.63 -1.49 0.92
CA PRO A 159 5.47 -1.02 2.02
C PRO A 159 5.76 0.47 1.93
N PHE A 160 5.95 1.01 0.72
CA PHE A 160 6.16 2.44 0.51
C PHE A 160 4.96 3.27 0.97
N LYS A 161 3.73 2.79 0.72
CA LYS A 161 2.53 3.44 1.27
C LYS A 161 2.58 3.46 2.80
N ILE A 162 2.83 2.32 3.45
CA ILE A 162 2.88 2.24 4.92
C ILE A 162 3.96 3.18 5.47
N LEU A 163 5.16 3.18 4.89
CA LEU A 163 6.26 4.05 5.32
C LEU A 163 5.95 5.54 5.10
N ALA A 164 5.31 5.89 3.99
CA ALA A 164 4.92 7.27 3.70
C ALA A 164 3.87 7.79 4.69
N VAL A 165 2.76 7.07 4.86
CA VAL A 165 1.66 7.51 5.75
C VAL A 165 2.07 7.52 7.22
N SER A 166 3.07 6.72 7.59
CA SER A 166 3.61 6.67 8.96
C SER A 166 4.71 7.71 9.22
N GLY A 167 5.02 8.57 8.25
CA GLY A 167 6.03 9.63 8.39
C GLY A 167 7.49 9.14 8.36
N VAL A 168 7.75 7.91 7.90
CA VAL A 168 9.12 7.40 7.76
C VAL A 168 9.78 7.94 6.49
N LEU A 169 9.03 8.09 5.41
CA LEU A 169 9.52 8.74 4.18
C LEU A 169 9.35 10.25 4.27
N LEU A 170 10.30 11.00 3.69
CA LEU A 170 10.19 12.45 3.60
C LEU A 170 9.03 12.87 2.70
N SER A 171 8.20 13.80 3.17
CA SER A 171 6.98 14.26 2.48
C SER A 171 7.22 14.74 1.05
N LYS A 172 8.37 15.37 0.78
CA LYS A 172 8.74 15.87 -0.54
C LYS A 172 8.73 14.81 -1.64
N PHE A 173 8.95 13.54 -1.29
CA PHE A 173 9.00 12.45 -2.26
C PHE A 173 7.64 11.77 -2.50
N ILE A 174 6.63 12.01 -1.65
CA ILE A 174 5.41 11.20 -1.63
C ILE A 174 4.68 11.21 -2.98
N ASN A 175 4.55 12.38 -3.61
CA ASN A 175 3.83 12.53 -4.87
C ASN A 175 4.58 12.00 -6.10
N GLU A 176 5.86 11.66 -5.95
CA GLU A 176 6.66 11.00 -6.98
C GLU A 176 6.48 9.48 -6.98
N LEU A 177 5.95 8.92 -5.89
CA LEU A 177 5.77 7.47 -5.72
C LEU A 177 4.51 6.95 -6.42
N GLU A 178 4.53 5.66 -6.73
CA GLU A 178 3.37 4.92 -7.20
C GLU A 178 2.61 4.31 -6.00
N PRO A 179 1.29 4.57 -5.87
CA PRO A 179 0.48 3.95 -4.84
C PRO A 179 0.07 2.51 -5.18
N PRO A 180 -0.27 1.67 -4.19
CA PRO A 180 -0.79 0.34 -4.43
C PRO A 180 -2.14 0.37 -5.16
N LEU A 181 -2.16 -0.17 -6.38
CA LEU A 181 -3.36 -0.27 -7.22
C LEU A 181 -4.06 -1.62 -7.02
N GLY A 182 -4.50 -1.86 -5.78
CA GLY A 182 -5.23 -3.07 -5.41
C GLY A 182 -6.65 -3.13 -5.99
N VAL A 183 -7.32 -4.28 -5.83
CA VAL A 183 -8.66 -4.52 -6.40
C VAL A 183 -9.71 -3.47 -6.00
N ASN A 184 -9.70 -3.00 -4.75
CA ASN A 184 -10.65 -1.99 -4.31
C ASN A 184 -10.35 -0.61 -4.93
N VAL A 185 -9.07 -0.26 -5.13
CA VAL A 185 -8.71 0.99 -5.81
C VAL A 185 -9.19 0.95 -7.27
N VAL A 186 -8.97 -0.18 -7.96
CA VAL A 186 -9.46 -0.39 -9.34
C VAL A 186 -10.99 -0.28 -9.41
N LYS A 187 -11.71 -0.87 -8.45
CA LYS A 187 -13.18 -0.73 -8.34
C LYS A 187 -13.61 0.73 -8.13
N GLY A 188 -12.94 1.46 -7.24
CA GLY A 188 -13.20 2.87 -7.00
C GLY A 188 -12.98 3.72 -8.25
N ILE A 189 -11.90 3.48 -8.99
CA ILE A 189 -11.63 4.17 -10.27
C ILE A 189 -12.69 3.85 -11.31
N LYS A 190 -13.07 2.57 -11.46
CA LYS A 190 -14.15 2.18 -12.38
C LYS A 190 -15.45 2.89 -12.05
N PHE A 191 -15.81 2.98 -10.77
CA PHE A 191 -17.03 3.67 -10.34
C PHE A 191 -16.99 5.16 -10.66
N LEU A 192 -15.86 5.83 -10.41
CA LEU A 192 -15.73 7.26 -10.65
C LEU A 192 -15.67 7.63 -12.14
N THR A 193 -15.05 6.78 -12.96
CA THR A 193 -14.71 7.13 -14.35
C THR A 193 -15.53 6.38 -15.38
N GLY A 194 -16.20 5.29 -15.00
CA GLY A 194 -16.82 4.35 -15.93
C GLY A 194 -15.84 3.42 -16.65
N PHE A 195 -14.53 3.67 -16.56
CA PHE A 195 -13.53 2.89 -17.31
C PHE A 195 -13.13 1.61 -16.58
N GLN A 196 -13.13 0.50 -17.32
CA GLN A 196 -12.53 -0.75 -16.86
C GLN A 196 -11.02 -0.69 -17.06
N VAL A 197 -10.27 -0.72 -15.96
CA VAL A 197 -8.81 -0.64 -15.95
C VAL A 197 -8.19 -1.87 -15.28
N ASP A 198 -6.96 -2.19 -15.66
CA ASP A 198 -6.16 -3.29 -15.13
C ASP A 198 -4.75 -2.80 -14.75
N ALA A 199 -4.40 -2.88 -13.47
CA ALA A 199 -3.12 -2.41 -12.94
C ALA A 199 -1.89 -3.16 -13.47
N SER A 200 -2.09 -4.34 -14.07
CA SER A 200 -1.02 -5.08 -14.74
C SER A 200 -0.67 -4.52 -16.12
N ARG A 201 -1.59 -3.78 -16.77
CA ARG A 201 -1.36 -3.16 -18.09
C ARG A 201 -0.68 -1.81 -17.91
N LYS A 202 0.50 -1.60 -18.50
CA LYS A 202 1.30 -0.37 -18.36
C LYS A 202 0.50 0.90 -18.72
N ILE A 203 -0.31 0.84 -19.78
CA ILE A 203 -1.13 1.98 -20.23
C ILE A 203 -2.22 2.35 -19.22
N ASP A 204 -2.94 1.35 -18.70
CA ASP A 204 -3.97 1.56 -17.67
C ASP A 204 -3.35 2.02 -16.36
N ARG A 205 -2.20 1.46 -15.98
CA ARG A 205 -1.46 1.89 -14.80
C ARG A 205 -1.08 3.36 -14.90
N LYS A 206 -0.55 3.80 -16.04
CA LYS A 206 -0.26 5.22 -16.28
C LYS A 206 -1.51 6.08 -16.10
N PHE A 207 -2.63 5.71 -16.73
CA PHE A 207 -3.90 6.41 -16.57
C PHE A 207 -4.33 6.51 -15.09
N MET A 208 -4.24 5.40 -14.35
CA MET A 208 -4.59 5.38 -12.93
C MET A 208 -3.68 6.30 -12.11
N LEU A 209 -2.37 6.32 -12.37
CA LEU A 209 -1.42 7.21 -11.69
C LEU A 209 -1.73 8.69 -11.99
N ASP A 210 -1.99 9.02 -13.24
CA ASP A 210 -2.33 10.37 -13.66
C ASP A 210 -3.64 10.84 -13.02
N LEU A 211 -4.65 9.96 -12.93
CA LEU A 211 -5.89 10.22 -12.21
C LEU A 211 -5.65 10.49 -10.73
N HIS A 212 -4.84 9.67 -10.04
CA HIS A 212 -4.53 9.89 -8.62
C HIS A 212 -3.85 11.25 -8.41
N ARG A 213 -2.85 11.60 -9.23
CA ARG A 213 -2.14 12.89 -9.14
C ARG A 213 -3.07 14.07 -9.41
N HIS A 214 -3.95 13.95 -10.40
CA HIS A 214 -4.93 14.99 -10.70
C HIS A 214 -5.89 15.22 -9.54
N LEU A 215 -6.46 14.15 -8.97
CA LEU A 215 -7.35 14.24 -7.81
C LEU A 215 -6.62 14.79 -6.57
N ALA A 216 -5.36 14.39 -6.36
CA ALA A 216 -4.55 14.86 -5.25
C ALA A 216 -4.32 16.37 -5.34
N ASN A 217 -4.00 16.87 -6.54
CA ASN A 217 -3.87 18.30 -6.80
C ASN A 217 -5.20 19.06 -6.55
N LEU A 218 -6.32 18.53 -7.06
CA LEU A 218 -7.64 19.17 -6.86
C LEU A 218 -8.06 19.29 -5.39
N ALA A 219 -7.68 18.32 -4.56
CA ALA A 219 -8.02 18.26 -3.15
C ALA A 219 -6.93 18.83 -2.21
N ASP A 220 -5.83 19.35 -2.77
CA ASP A 220 -4.66 19.84 -2.04
C ASP A 220 -4.13 18.79 -1.04
N THR A 221 -3.78 17.62 -1.57
CA THR A 221 -3.34 16.47 -0.77
C THR A 221 -2.32 15.62 -1.52
N ASP A 222 -1.96 14.47 -0.95
CA ASP A 222 -0.99 13.54 -1.52
C ASP A 222 -1.63 12.33 -2.21
N ILE A 223 -0.80 11.66 -3.03
CA ILE A 223 -1.22 10.52 -3.84
C ILE A 223 -1.70 9.31 -3.02
N PHE A 224 -1.15 9.07 -1.82
CA PHE A 224 -1.57 7.96 -0.97
C PHE A 224 -2.87 8.26 -0.22
N THR A 225 -3.14 9.52 0.11
CA THR A 225 -4.42 9.96 0.67
C THR A 225 -5.55 9.72 -0.33
N ILE A 226 -5.39 10.13 -1.59
CA ILE A 226 -6.36 9.78 -2.65
C ILE A 226 -6.48 8.26 -2.84
N ASN A 227 -5.36 7.54 -2.85
CA ASN A 227 -5.37 6.08 -2.99
C ASN A 227 -6.21 5.40 -1.90
N SER A 228 -6.07 5.84 -0.64
CA SER A 228 -6.88 5.36 0.48
C SER A 228 -8.36 5.69 0.32
N GLY A 229 -8.70 6.90 -0.16
CA GLY A 229 -10.07 7.28 -0.47
C GLY A 229 -10.71 6.40 -1.54
N LEU A 230 -9.98 6.15 -2.64
CA LEU A 230 -10.41 5.25 -3.71
C LEU A 230 -10.59 3.82 -3.24
N TRP A 231 -9.70 3.34 -2.36
CA TRP A 231 -9.81 2.03 -1.75
C TRP A 231 -11.09 1.91 -0.92
N LYS A 232 -11.41 2.93 -0.09
CA LYS A 232 -12.64 2.97 0.72
C LYS A 232 -13.90 2.98 -0.14
N LEU A 233 -13.90 3.77 -1.20
CA LEU A 233 -14.99 3.79 -2.17
C LEU A 233 -15.22 2.41 -2.79
N GLY A 234 -14.16 1.73 -3.24
CA GLY A 234 -14.28 0.39 -3.84
C GLY A 234 -14.67 -0.72 -2.85
N GLU A 235 -14.28 -0.59 -1.58
CA GLU A 235 -14.72 -1.48 -0.50
C GLU A 235 -16.24 -1.42 -0.32
N GLN A 236 -16.80 -0.21 -0.19
CA GLN A 236 -18.25 0.02 -0.01
C GLN A 236 -19.10 -0.50 -1.18
N LEU A 237 -18.55 -0.51 -2.39
CA LEU A 237 -19.23 -1.05 -3.57
C LEU A 237 -19.27 -2.58 -3.61
N SER A 238 -18.47 -3.25 -2.78
CA SER A 238 -18.45 -4.72 -2.69
C SER A 238 -19.44 -5.26 -1.67
N GLU A 239 -20.03 -4.39 -0.85
CA GLU A 239 -20.99 -4.70 0.21
C GLU A 239 -22.46 -4.45 -0.24
N ARG A 240 -22.67 -4.02 -1.49
CA ARG A 240 -23.97 -3.84 -2.14
C ARG A 240 -24.17 -4.90 -3.21
#